data_AF-A0A939IPV9-F1
#
_entry.id   AF-A0A939IPV9-F1
#
_cell.length_a   1.000
_cell.length_b   1.000
_cell.length_c   1.000
_cell.angle_alpha   90.00
_cell.angle_beta   90.00
_cell.angle_gamma   90.00
#
_symmetry.space_group_name_H-M   'P 1'
#
loop_
_entity.id
_entity.type
_entity.pdbx_description
1 polymer ?
#
loop_
_entity_poly.entity_id
_entity_poly.type
_entity_poly.pdbx_seq_one_letter_code
_entity_poly.pdbx_strand_id
1 'polypeptide(L)'
;VSDTRQGDEPKVAADIVTEGALVWVRFNDETDFWQLSQFPDASAAFIALNPADGAVQAIVGGYSFYQSQFNRATQAKRQVGSNIKPFVYSAALEHGFTLGSIMNDAPINQWDRKSGVVWRPKNSPEVYDGPIRMRLALGRSKNVVSV
;
A
#
# COMPACT_ATOMS: atom_id res chain seq x y z
N VAL A 1 5.97 1.60 10.97
CA VAL A 1 6.04 3.06 10.75
C VAL A 1 4.66 3.59 11.09
N SER A 2 4.51 4.38 12.15
CA SER A 2 3.24 5.07 12.44
C SER A 2 3.41 6.53 12.01
N ASP A 3 2.38 7.10 11.38
CA ASP A 3 2.38 8.49 10.91
C ASP A 3 2.42 9.53 12.05
N THR A 4 2.44 9.07 13.30
CA THR A 4 2.37 9.89 14.51
C THR A 4 3.71 10.08 15.23
N ARG A 5 4.79 9.47 14.75
CA ARG A 5 6.12 9.64 15.38
C ARG A 5 6.83 10.86 14.79
N GLN A 6 6.39 12.04 15.18
CA GLN A 6 7.10 13.30 14.91
C GLN A 6 7.89 13.73 16.14
N GLY A 7 9.05 14.36 15.93
CA GLY A 7 9.81 15.01 17.00
C GLY A 7 9.18 16.34 17.40
N ASP A 8 9.82 17.05 18.33
CA ASP A 8 9.40 18.41 18.68
C ASP A 8 9.50 19.35 17.48
N GLU A 9 8.59 20.32 17.41
CA GLU A 9 8.60 21.34 16.35
C GLU A 9 9.86 22.21 16.47
N PRO A 10 10.66 22.34 15.39
CA PRO A 10 11.83 23.22 15.41
C PRO A 10 11.39 24.68 15.51
N LYS A 11 12.02 25.44 16.40
CA LYS A 11 11.67 26.85 16.69
C LYS A 11 12.65 27.83 16.04
N VAL A 12 13.90 27.41 15.86
CA VAL A 12 14.94 28.19 15.21
C VAL A 12 15.64 27.37 14.14
N ALA A 13 16.26 28.02 13.15
CA ALA A 13 16.96 27.33 12.07
C ALA A 13 18.08 26.40 12.58
N ALA A 14 18.74 26.77 13.67
CA ALA A 14 19.79 25.98 14.32
C ALA A 14 19.29 24.65 14.92
N ASP A 15 17.97 24.47 15.09
CA ASP A 15 17.38 23.19 15.50
C ASP A 15 17.41 22.16 14.36
N ILE A 16 17.58 22.62 13.11
CA ILE A 16 17.49 21.78 11.91
C ILE A 16 18.86 21.62 11.22
N VAL A 17 19.65 22.69 11.15
CA VAL A 17 20.92 22.73 10.40
C VAL A 17 22.05 23.39 11.20
N THR A 18 23.29 23.04 10.88
CA THR A 18 24.51 23.61 11.47
C THR A 18 25.46 24.12 10.37
N GLU A 19 26.34 25.06 10.72
CA GLU A 19 27.36 25.55 9.77
C GLU A 19 28.24 24.39 9.29
N GLY A 20 28.47 24.31 7.97
CA GLY A 20 29.21 23.21 7.34
C GLY A 20 28.37 21.98 6.99
N ALA A 21 27.08 21.94 7.34
CA ALA A 21 26.20 20.84 6.94
C ALA A 21 25.98 20.77 5.42
N LEU A 22 26.07 19.57 4.85
CA LEU A 22 25.61 19.30 3.49
C LEU A 22 24.10 19.09 3.50
N VAL A 23 23.38 19.93 2.79
CA VAL A 23 21.91 19.90 2.72
C VAL A 23 21.44 19.78 1.28
N TRP A 24 20.21 19.28 1.14
CA TRP A 24 19.50 19.34 -0.14
C TRP A 24 18.52 20.51 -0.11
N VAL A 25 18.44 21.22 -1.23
CA VAL A 25 17.45 22.27 -1.44
C VAL A 25 16.71 22.02 -2.73
N ARG A 26 15.45 22.44 -2.78
CA ARG A 26 14.66 22.48 -4.00
C ARG A 26 14.11 23.88 -4.20
N PHE A 27 14.07 24.32 -5.43
CA PHE A 27 13.40 25.57 -5.77
C PHE A 27 11.89 25.34 -5.83
N ASN A 28 11.11 26.25 -5.26
CA ASN A 28 9.66 26.23 -5.35
C ASN A 28 9.21 27.35 -6.29
N ASP A 29 8.83 26.98 -7.51
CA ASP A 29 8.37 27.91 -8.55
C ASP A 29 7.10 28.69 -8.15
N GLU A 30 6.26 28.15 -7.26
CA GLU A 30 5.04 28.83 -6.82
C GLU A 30 5.32 29.98 -5.84
N THR A 31 6.36 29.82 -5.01
CA THR A 31 6.71 30.80 -3.99
C THR A 31 7.95 31.63 -4.35
N ASP A 32 8.66 31.27 -5.43
CA ASP A 32 9.92 31.88 -5.85
C ASP A 32 11.03 31.81 -4.77
N PHE A 33 11.01 30.76 -3.95
CA PHE A 33 11.94 30.56 -2.83
C PHE A 33 12.56 29.16 -2.83
N TRP A 34 13.79 29.06 -2.35
CA TRP A 34 14.44 27.79 -2.03
C TRP A 34 13.92 27.21 -0.73
N GLN A 35 13.66 25.91 -0.73
CA GLN A 35 13.21 25.15 0.42
C GLN A 35 14.20 24.04 0.75
N LEU A 36 14.44 23.82 2.05
CA LEU A 36 15.16 22.64 2.52
C LEU A 36 14.41 21.38 2.07
N SER A 37 15.14 20.39 1.60
CA SER A 37 14.60 19.13 1.11
C SER A 37 15.39 17.93 1.63
N GLN A 38 14.83 16.74 1.45
CA GLN A 38 15.47 15.49 1.81
C GLN A 38 15.13 14.44 0.75
N PHE A 39 16.11 13.57 0.44
CA PHE A 39 15.80 12.35 -0.29
C PHE A 39 14.89 11.45 0.56
N PRO A 40 13.83 10.88 -0.02
CA PRO A 40 12.98 9.99 0.74
C PRO A 40 13.71 8.67 1.04
N ASP A 41 13.65 8.21 2.29
CA ASP A 41 14.06 6.86 2.67
C ASP A 41 13.12 5.80 2.07
N ALA A 42 11.84 6.15 1.98
CA ALA A 42 10.83 5.33 1.31
C ALA A 42 11.04 5.36 -0.21
N SER A 43 10.68 4.25 -0.86
CA SER A 43 10.77 4.13 -2.31
C SER A 43 9.46 3.60 -2.88
N ALA A 44 9.17 3.99 -4.12
CA ALA A 44 7.99 3.58 -4.86
C ALA A 44 8.39 2.98 -6.22
N ALA A 45 7.43 2.33 -6.87
CA ALA A 45 7.54 1.86 -8.24
C ALA A 45 6.23 2.13 -8.97
N PHE A 46 6.32 2.39 -10.26
CA PHE A 46 5.16 2.61 -11.12
C PHE A 46 5.35 1.91 -12.46
N ILE A 47 4.28 1.32 -12.98
CA ILE A 47 4.24 0.77 -14.33
C ILE A 47 2.85 0.99 -14.92
N ALA A 48 2.80 1.43 -16.17
CA ALA A 48 1.58 1.58 -16.95
C ALA A 48 1.67 0.67 -18.19
N LEU A 49 0.61 -0.11 -18.42
CA LEU A 49 0.52 -1.06 -19.52
C LEU A 49 -0.72 -0.76 -20.37
N ASN A 50 -0.62 -0.99 -21.68
CA ASN A 50 -1.80 -1.12 -22.53
C ASN A 50 -2.42 -2.51 -22.27
N PRO A 51 -3.69 -2.61 -21.81
CA PRO A 51 -4.31 -3.89 -21.50
C PRO A 51 -4.63 -4.74 -22.74
N ALA A 52 -4.64 -4.16 -23.95
CA ALA A 52 -4.97 -4.88 -25.17
C ALA A 52 -3.80 -5.74 -25.71
N ASP A 53 -2.57 -5.27 -25.54
CA ASP A 53 -1.36 -5.90 -26.11
C ASP A 53 -0.22 -6.10 -25.09
N GLY A 54 -0.35 -5.57 -23.88
CA GLY A 54 0.67 -5.65 -22.83
C GLY A 54 1.83 -4.67 -23.00
N ALA A 55 1.77 -3.73 -23.95
CA ALA A 55 2.85 -2.78 -24.20
C ALA A 55 3.09 -1.86 -22.99
N VAL A 56 4.35 -1.72 -22.57
CA VAL A 56 4.75 -0.81 -21.48
C VAL A 56 4.72 0.63 -21.99
N GLN A 57 3.82 1.43 -21.43
CA GLN A 57 3.65 2.85 -21.77
C GLN A 57 4.53 3.75 -20.89
N ALA A 58 4.74 3.36 -19.63
CA ALA A 58 5.61 4.05 -18.70
C ALA A 58 6.13 3.10 -17.63
N ILE A 59 7.36 3.34 -17.15
CA ILE A 59 7.96 2.57 -16.05
C ILE A 59 8.87 3.46 -15.20
N VAL A 60 8.69 3.40 -13.88
CA VAL A 60 9.52 4.09 -12.87
C VAL A 60 9.92 3.07 -11.81
N GLY A 61 11.23 2.78 -11.72
CA GLY A 61 11.77 1.75 -10.83
C GLY A 61 12.14 2.20 -9.42
N GLY A 62 12.08 3.50 -9.14
CA GLY A 62 12.50 4.10 -7.88
C GLY A 62 12.50 5.62 -7.95
N TYR A 63 12.82 6.28 -6.84
CA TYR A 63 12.86 7.75 -6.74
C TYR A 63 13.88 8.39 -7.71
N SER A 64 15.09 7.84 -7.78
CA SER A 64 16.15 8.34 -8.68
C SER A 64 17.00 7.17 -9.18
N PHE A 65 17.18 7.11 -10.50
CA PHE A 65 18.04 6.12 -11.14
C PHE A 65 19.52 6.29 -10.78
N TYR A 66 19.96 7.54 -10.57
CA TYR A 66 21.33 7.85 -10.15
C TYR A 66 21.63 7.38 -8.72
N GLN A 67 20.62 7.37 -7.86
CA GLN A 67 20.75 6.84 -6.49
C GLN A 67 20.72 5.31 -6.49
N SER A 68 19.87 4.71 -7.33
CA SER A 68 19.74 3.25 -7.42
C SER A 68 19.21 2.84 -8.78
N GLN A 69 19.98 2.00 -9.48
CA GLN A 69 19.58 1.42 -10.77
C GLN A 69 18.67 0.18 -10.61
N PHE A 70 18.34 -0.21 -9.38
CA PHE A 70 17.46 -1.34 -9.10
C PHE A 70 16.02 -0.99 -9.48
N ASN A 71 15.45 -1.72 -10.43
CA ASN A 71 14.11 -1.49 -10.94
C ASN A 71 13.06 -2.25 -10.12
N ARG A 72 12.46 -1.56 -9.15
CA ARG A 72 11.45 -2.15 -8.27
C ARG A 72 10.17 -2.57 -9.00
N ALA A 73 9.87 -2.00 -10.17
CA ALA A 73 8.66 -2.35 -10.92
C ALA A 73 8.72 -3.77 -11.50
N THR A 74 9.92 -4.29 -11.77
CA THR A 74 10.12 -5.60 -12.40
C THR A 74 10.88 -6.60 -11.52
N GLN A 75 11.72 -6.12 -10.60
CA GLN A 75 12.63 -6.98 -9.83
C GLN A 75 12.22 -7.16 -8.36
N ALA A 76 11.46 -6.22 -7.78
CA ALA A 76 11.10 -6.31 -6.37
C ALA A 76 9.93 -7.27 -6.13
N LYS A 77 10.15 -8.30 -5.32
CA LYS A 77 9.07 -9.16 -4.81
C LYS A 77 8.54 -8.59 -3.50
N ARG A 78 7.25 -8.27 -3.46
CA ARG A 78 6.56 -7.71 -2.29
C ARG A 78 5.23 -8.42 -2.07
N GLN A 79 4.77 -8.43 -0.81
CA GLN A 79 3.41 -8.84 -0.51
C GLN A 79 2.45 -7.79 -1.09
N VAL A 80 1.47 -8.24 -1.87
CA VAL A 80 0.46 -7.37 -2.52
C VAL A 80 -0.66 -6.94 -1.58
N GLY A 81 -0.81 -7.62 -0.44
CA GLY A 81 -1.87 -7.36 0.52
C GLY A 81 -3.26 -7.49 -0.11
N SER A 82 -4.16 -6.56 0.23
CA SER A 82 -5.55 -6.58 -0.26
C SER A 82 -5.70 -6.43 -1.78
N ASN A 83 -4.65 -6.01 -2.50
CA ASN A 83 -4.69 -5.92 -3.97
C ASN A 83 -4.86 -7.28 -4.66
N ILE A 84 -4.70 -8.40 -3.94
CA ILE A 84 -4.97 -9.74 -4.47
C ILE A 84 -6.46 -10.09 -4.52
N LYS A 85 -7.31 -9.40 -3.73
CA LYS A 85 -8.72 -9.77 -3.56
C LYS A 85 -9.52 -9.82 -4.87
N PRO A 86 -9.35 -8.92 -5.85
CA PRO A 86 -10.05 -9.05 -7.13
C PRO A 86 -9.90 -10.43 -7.79
N PHE A 87 -8.74 -11.07 -7.69
CA PHE A 87 -8.50 -12.42 -8.24
C PHE A 87 -9.19 -13.53 -7.44
N VAL A 88 -9.26 -13.39 -6.11
CA VAL A 88 -10.01 -14.32 -5.26
C VAL A 88 -11.51 -14.22 -5.55
N TYR A 89 -12.01 -12.99 -5.69
CA TYR A 89 -13.42 -12.74 -5.97
C TYR A 89 -13.79 -13.14 -7.42
N SER A 90 -12.88 -13.02 -8.39
CA SER A 90 -13.13 -13.54 -9.74
C SER A 90 -13.30 -15.06 -9.74
N ALA A 91 -12.53 -15.80 -8.92
CA ALA A 91 -12.72 -17.24 -8.77
C ALA A 91 -14.09 -17.57 -8.14
N ALA A 92 -14.55 -16.79 -7.15
CA ALA A 92 -15.88 -16.97 -6.60
C ALA A 92 -17.00 -16.72 -7.65
N LEU A 93 -16.86 -15.70 -8.50
CA LEU A 93 -17.80 -15.43 -9.60
C LEU A 93 -17.86 -16.61 -10.58
N GLU A 94 -16.71 -17.19 -10.92
CA GLU A 94 -16.62 -18.40 -11.77
C GLU A 94 -17.35 -19.60 -11.14
N HIS A 95 -17.36 -19.70 -9.81
CA HIS A 95 -18.06 -20.74 -9.06
C HIS A 95 -19.52 -20.39 -8.70
N GLY A 96 -20.16 -19.50 -9.47
CA GLY A 96 -21.60 -19.24 -9.37
C GLY A 96 -22.01 -18.20 -8.32
N PHE A 97 -21.04 -17.54 -7.66
CA PHE A 97 -21.36 -16.35 -6.88
C PHE A 97 -21.71 -15.19 -7.83
N THR A 98 -22.49 -14.24 -7.33
CA THR A 98 -22.79 -13.01 -8.02
C THR A 98 -22.36 -11.82 -7.17
N LEU A 99 -22.27 -10.65 -7.78
CA LEU A 99 -22.04 -9.40 -7.04
C LEU A 99 -23.11 -9.13 -5.95
N GLY A 100 -24.28 -9.78 -6.06
CA GLY A 100 -25.38 -9.73 -5.11
C GLY A 100 -25.36 -10.83 -4.05
N SER A 101 -24.50 -11.85 -4.15
CA SER A 101 -24.41 -12.93 -3.17
C SER A 101 -24.13 -12.37 -1.78
N ILE A 102 -24.85 -12.89 -0.78
CA ILE A 102 -24.68 -12.52 0.62
C ILE A 102 -23.58 -13.37 1.23
N MET A 103 -22.60 -12.70 1.84
CA MET A 103 -21.44 -13.30 2.50
C MET A 103 -21.41 -12.85 3.95
N ASN A 104 -20.91 -13.70 4.84
CA ASN A 104 -20.91 -13.42 6.27
C ASN A 104 -19.60 -12.74 6.70
N ASP A 105 -19.67 -11.46 7.05
CA ASP A 105 -18.56 -10.73 7.66
C ASP A 105 -18.63 -10.84 9.19
N ALA A 106 -18.14 -11.96 9.73
CA ALA A 106 -18.15 -12.27 11.15
C ALA A 106 -16.86 -12.98 11.60
N PRO A 107 -16.42 -12.87 12.87
CA PRO A 107 -15.16 -13.43 13.32
C PRO A 107 -14.96 -14.91 12.96
N ILE A 108 -13.83 -15.25 12.35
CA ILE A 108 -13.43 -16.61 12.02
C ILE A 108 -12.44 -17.12 13.07
N ASN A 109 -12.68 -18.33 13.56
CA ASN A 109 -11.79 -19.05 14.46
C ASN A 109 -11.50 -20.43 13.85
N GLN A 110 -10.34 -20.59 13.21
CA GLN A 110 -9.94 -21.87 12.63
C GLN A 110 -8.67 -22.39 13.29
N TRP A 111 -8.69 -23.66 13.70
CA TRP A 111 -7.50 -24.31 14.22
C TRP A 111 -6.53 -24.59 13.08
N ASP A 112 -5.35 -23.98 13.12
CA ASP A 112 -4.29 -24.26 12.16
C ASP A 112 -3.30 -25.28 12.74
N ARG A 113 -3.45 -26.53 12.29
CA ARG A 113 -2.56 -27.64 12.69
C ARG A 113 -1.09 -27.38 12.36
N LYS A 114 -0.78 -26.56 11.36
CA LYS A 114 0.60 -26.30 10.92
C LYS A 114 1.30 -25.28 11.81
N SER A 115 0.60 -24.25 12.26
CA SER A 115 1.16 -23.23 13.15
C SER A 115 0.99 -23.58 14.64
N GLY A 116 0.13 -24.54 14.98
CA GLY A 116 -0.12 -24.94 16.37
C GLY A 116 -0.92 -23.89 17.16
N VAL A 117 -1.45 -22.87 16.48
CA VAL A 117 -2.25 -21.80 17.07
C VAL A 117 -3.56 -21.61 16.30
N VAL A 118 -4.55 -21.01 16.95
CA VAL A 118 -5.81 -20.65 16.29
C VAL A 118 -5.54 -19.48 15.35
N TRP A 119 -5.82 -19.66 14.06
CA TRP A 119 -5.82 -18.58 13.08
C TRP A 119 -7.12 -17.78 13.19
N ARG A 120 -6.96 -16.48 13.44
CA ARG A 120 -8.06 -15.52 13.70
C ARG A 120 -7.85 -14.25 12.86
N PRO A 121 -8.16 -14.29 11.55
CA PRO A 121 -8.02 -13.11 10.70
C PRO A 121 -8.98 -12.01 11.16
N LYS A 122 -8.52 -10.76 11.09
CA LYS A 122 -9.28 -9.57 11.50
C LYS A 122 -9.42 -8.60 10.32
N ASN A 123 -10.52 -7.87 10.28
CA ASN A 123 -10.68 -6.72 9.38
C ASN A 123 -9.78 -5.55 9.82
N SER A 124 -9.55 -4.60 8.91
CA SER A 124 -8.87 -3.32 9.20
C SER A 124 -9.77 -2.17 8.73
N PRO A 125 -10.45 -1.43 9.63
CA PRO A 125 -10.50 -1.65 11.09
C PRO A 125 -11.27 -2.93 11.47
N GLU A 126 -11.16 -3.38 12.73
CA GLU A 126 -11.80 -4.60 13.26
C GLU A 126 -13.32 -4.40 13.47
N VAL A 127 -14.04 -4.14 12.38
CA VAL A 127 -15.49 -3.93 12.35
C VAL A 127 -16.13 -5.01 11.47
N TYR A 128 -17.22 -5.59 11.97
CA TYR A 128 -17.96 -6.69 11.36
C TYR A 128 -19.37 -6.22 11.01
N ASP A 129 -19.73 -6.32 9.73
CA ASP A 129 -21.01 -5.86 9.21
C ASP A 129 -22.07 -7.00 9.16
N GLY A 130 -21.69 -8.23 9.50
CA GLY A 130 -22.56 -9.41 9.37
C GLY A 130 -22.85 -9.77 7.91
N PRO A 131 -24.08 -10.19 7.56
CA PRO A 131 -24.44 -10.50 6.18
C PRO A 131 -24.32 -9.28 5.24
N ILE A 132 -23.36 -9.33 4.30
CA ILE A 132 -23.12 -8.26 3.33
C ILE A 132 -23.03 -8.78 1.90
N ARG A 133 -23.34 -7.92 0.91
CA ARG A 133 -23.19 -8.27 -0.51
C ARG A 133 -21.72 -8.39 -0.91
N MET A 134 -21.40 -9.34 -1.78
CA MET A 134 -20.05 -9.58 -2.32
C MET A 134 -19.39 -8.30 -2.84
N ARG A 135 -20.11 -7.48 -3.62
CA ARG A 135 -19.58 -6.20 -4.12
C ARG A 135 -19.14 -5.24 -3.01
N LEU A 136 -19.86 -5.24 -1.89
CA LEU A 136 -19.55 -4.37 -0.75
C LEU A 136 -18.36 -4.92 0.04
N ALA A 137 -18.29 -6.26 0.19
CA ALA A 137 -17.15 -6.90 0.81
C ALA A 137 -15.83 -6.61 0.08
N LEU A 138 -15.82 -6.72 -1.25
CA LEU A 138 -14.66 -6.36 -2.08
C LEU A 138 -14.35 -4.86 -2.00
N GLY A 139 -15.37 -4.01 -2.19
CA GLY A 139 -15.21 -2.55 -2.18
C GLY A 139 -14.73 -1.99 -0.83
N ARG A 140 -15.08 -2.63 0.28
CA ARG A 140 -14.59 -2.29 1.63
C ARG A 140 -13.36 -3.10 2.05
N SER A 141 -12.84 -3.95 1.18
CA SER A 141 -11.73 -4.84 1.47
C SER A 141 -11.89 -5.61 2.80
N LYS A 142 -13.05 -6.24 3.01
CA LYS A 142 -13.27 -7.10 4.19
C LYS A 142 -12.34 -8.30 4.13
N ASN A 143 -11.47 -8.46 5.14
CA ASN A 143 -10.48 -9.54 5.18
C ASN A 143 -11.14 -10.88 5.42
N VAL A 144 -12.05 -10.91 6.39
CA VAL A 144 -12.76 -12.12 6.82
C VAL A 144 -13.60 -12.72 5.70
N VAL A 145 -14.23 -11.90 4.86
CA VAL A 145 -15.00 -12.39 3.71
C VAL A 145 -14.11 -12.93 2.59
N SER A 146 -12.83 -12.54 2.55
CA SER A 146 -11.87 -13.05 1.57
C SER A 146 -11.25 -14.39 1.97
N VAL A 147 -11.53 -14.88 3.18
CA VAL A 147 -11.07 -16.16 3.73
C VAL A 147 -12.10 -17.24 3.40
#